data_AF-A0A9D7QSR2-F1
#
_entry.id   AF-A0A9D7QSR2-F1
#
_cell.length_a   1.000
_cell.length_b   1.000
_cell.length_c   1.000
_cell.angle_alpha   90.00
_cell.angle_beta   90.00
_cell.angle_gamma   90.00
#
_symmetry.space_group_name_H-M   'P 1'
#
loop_
_entity.id
_entity.type
_entity.pdbx_description
1 polymer ?
#
loop_
_entity_poly.entity_id
_entity_poly.type
_entity_poly.pdbx_seq_one_letter_code
_entity_poly.pdbx_strand_id
1 'polypeptide(L)'
;MENILDKFITKFYYHTGGYLPVLPLNNPVFPGDFFHWENGNMVVLGNIFQLQMSDRLIVSDELPLNPVNWNFEDGVSNAFSARSKGKAIFDTEKDFEFSKLILQFAESGSFRFHTINPATIHLLSWGEIAEGLIIKFTQTYFSFREVSIVTECAFADEWSLAIAGKPGAEMELATSQDDETLVNIFSSEGVKTIQTKNIGIHEQIKKRKPVYFKAKKLAMRQEGLLDLKQSMSNLCEGRDQWAFNNFNRKYHFDIGTNFIPRFMQNNIKLLDMIPSNQINPNNALEFFRWDDFGLDDIKL
;
A
#
# COMPACT_ATOMS: atom_id res chain seq x y z
N MET A 1 -10.73 11.05 -13.25
CA MET A 1 -11.43 10.64 -12.02
C MET A 1 -10.37 10.62 -10.94
N GLU A 2 -10.39 11.60 -10.04
CA GLU A 2 -9.56 11.54 -8.84
C GLU A 2 -9.90 10.26 -8.08
N ASN A 3 -8.88 9.51 -7.69
CA ASN A 3 -9.09 8.31 -6.91
C ASN A 3 -9.57 8.76 -5.52
N ILE A 4 -10.86 8.52 -5.23
CA ILE A 4 -11.51 8.94 -3.98
C ILE A 4 -10.78 8.41 -2.72
N LEU A 5 -9.92 7.40 -2.87
CA LEU A 5 -9.06 6.85 -1.83
C LEU A 5 -7.80 7.67 -1.54
N ASP A 6 -7.31 8.51 -2.45
CA ASP A 6 -5.99 9.14 -2.32
C ASP A 6 -5.87 9.99 -1.05
N LYS A 7 -6.94 10.72 -0.72
CA LYS A 7 -7.04 11.54 0.49
C LYS A 7 -6.97 10.65 1.74
N PHE A 8 -7.73 9.55 1.75
CA PHE A 8 -7.72 8.58 2.85
C PHE A 8 -6.34 7.93 3.01
N ILE A 9 -5.75 7.38 1.94
CA ILE A 9 -4.45 6.70 1.98
C ILE A 9 -3.35 7.65 2.49
N THR A 10 -3.33 8.88 1.97
CA THR A 10 -2.34 9.89 2.39
C THR A 10 -2.48 10.21 3.87
N LYS A 11 -3.71 10.49 4.35
CA LYS A 11 -3.95 10.78 5.77
C LYS A 11 -3.66 9.57 6.65
N PHE A 12 -4.07 8.38 6.22
CA PHE A 12 -3.84 7.13 6.93
C PHE A 12 -2.35 6.88 7.16
N TYR A 13 -1.52 7.04 6.13
CA TYR A 13 -0.07 6.90 6.25
C TYR A 13 0.53 7.81 7.32
N TYR A 14 0.18 9.10 7.32
CA TYR A 14 0.72 10.04 8.29
C TYR A 14 0.18 9.83 9.72
N HIS A 15 -1.11 9.51 9.88
CA HIS A 15 -1.71 9.28 11.19
C HIS A 15 -1.20 8.00 11.86
N THR A 16 -1.01 6.92 11.09
CA THR A 16 -0.62 5.61 11.62
C THR A 16 0.89 5.42 11.76
N GLY A 17 1.71 6.40 11.38
CA GLY A 17 3.17 6.30 11.42
C GLY A 17 3.73 5.39 10.33
N GLY A 18 3.14 5.45 9.14
CA GLY A 18 3.67 4.83 7.92
C GLY A 18 2.98 3.54 7.47
N TYR A 19 1.86 3.13 8.09
CA TYR A 19 1.09 1.99 7.56
C TYR A 19 0.31 2.38 6.31
N LEU A 20 0.08 1.39 5.46
CA LEU A 20 -0.70 1.52 4.24
C LEU A 20 -1.84 0.48 4.27
N PRO A 21 -3.05 0.82 3.81
CA PRO A 21 -4.09 -0.18 3.62
C PRO A 21 -3.76 -1.08 2.43
N VAL A 22 -4.07 -2.37 2.54
CA VAL A 22 -4.02 -3.29 1.41
C VAL A 22 -5.08 -2.88 0.40
N LEU A 23 -4.70 -2.82 -0.88
CA LEU A 23 -5.63 -2.61 -1.99
C LEU A 23 -5.62 -3.85 -2.91
N PRO A 24 -6.77 -4.44 -3.27
CA PRO A 24 -8.11 -4.12 -2.78
C PRO A 24 -8.27 -4.31 -1.26
N LEU A 25 -9.15 -3.48 -0.65
CA LEU A 25 -9.40 -3.50 0.80
C LEU A 25 -9.86 -4.90 1.27
N ASN A 26 -9.62 -5.20 2.55
CA ASN A 26 -10.01 -6.45 3.22
C ASN A 26 -9.32 -7.74 2.72
N ASN A 27 -8.35 -7.62 1.81
CA ASN A 27 -7.45 -8.71 1.49
C ASN A 27 -6.40 -8.84 2.60
N PRO A 28 -6.26 -10.04 3.21
CA PRO A 28 -5.29 -10.22 4.27
C PRO A 28 -3.86 -10.25 3.70
N VAL A 29 -2.93 -9.71 4.48
CA VAL A 29 -1.50 -9.72 4.19
C VAL A 29 -0.73 -10.11 5.44
N PHE A 30 0.37 -10.83 5.30
CA PHE A 30 1.14 -11.34 6.41
C PHE A 30 2.61 -10.91 6.33
N PRO A 31 3.31 -10.80 7.48
CA PRO A 31 4.75 -10.57 7.46
C PRO A 31 5.44 -11.62 6.60
N GLY A 32 6.34 -11.17 5.73
CA GLY A 32 7.02 -12.02 4.77
C GLY A 32 6.31 -12.21 3.44
N ASP A 33 5.08 -11.73 3.26
CA ASP A 33 4.45 -11.70 1.93
C ASP A 33 5.27 -10.80 1.01
N PHE A 34 5.66 -11.33 -0.15
CA PHE A 34 6.31 -10.54 -1.19
C PHE A 34 5.35 -10.30 -2.34
N PHE A 35 5.38 -9.09 -2.89
CA PHE A 35 4.35 -8.58 -3.78
C PHE A 35 4.87 -7.57 -4.79
N HIS A 36 4.06 -7.31 -5.81
CA HIS A 36 4.15 -6.11 -6.65
C HIS A 36 2.99 -5.16 -6.42
N TRP A 37 3.26 -3.89 -6.66
CA TRP A 37 2.23 -2.88 -6.78
C TRP A 37 1.96 -2.64 -8.26
N GLU A 38 0.76 -2.98 -8.73
CA GLU A 38 0.37 -2.83 -10.13
C GLU A 38 -1.02 -2.18 -10.21
N ASN A 39 -1.11 -1.07 -10.96
CA ASN A 39 -2.37 -0.35 -11.23
C ASN A 39 -3.17 -0.02 -9.95
N GLY A 40 -2.48 0.42 -8.89
CA GLY A 40 -3.12 0.77 -7.62
C GLY A 40 -3.55 -0.43 -6.76
N ASN A 41 -3.11 -1.65 -7.11
CA ASN A 41 -3.40 -2.87 -6.36
C ASN A 41 -2.13 -3.59 -5.96
N MET A 42 -2.21 -4.25 -4.81
CA MET A 42 -1.22 -5.19 -4.32
C MET A 42 -1.47 -6.58 -4.92
N VAL A 43 -0.46 -7.12 -5.60
CA VAL A 43 -0.45 -8.47 -6.15
C VAL A 43 0.55 -9.31 -5.36
N VAL A 44 0.05 -10.10 -4.42
CA VAL A 44 0.88 -11.01 -3.62
C VAL A 44 1.35 -12.18 -4.50
N LEU A 45 2.66 -12.43 -4.46
CA LEU A 45 3.32 -13.43 -5.31
C LEU A 45 3.69 -14.69 -4.51
N GLY A 46 3.83 -14.57 -3.20
CA GLY A 46 4.15 -15.65 -2.29
C GLY A 46 4.60 -15.10 -0.95
N ASN A 47 5.16 -15.99 -0.12
CA ASN A 47 5.69 -15.63 1.19
C ASN A 47 7.10 -16.21 1.40
N ILE A 48 7.98 -15.43 2.02
CA ILE A 48 9.37 -15.81 2.29
C ILE A 48 9.51 -17.07 3.17
N PHE A 49 8.52 -17.48 3.96
CA PHE A 49 8.57 -18.74 4.72
C PHE A 49 8.66 -19.97 3.80
N GLN A 50 8.25 -19.85 2.54
CA GLN A 50 8.36 -20.90 1.53
C GLN A 50 9.73 -20.88 0.83
N LEU A 51 10.45 -19.77 0.92
CA LEU A 51 11.82 -19.69 0.47
C LEU A 51 12.65 -20.43 1.53
N GLN A 52 13.22 -21.57 1.17
CA GLN A 52 14.10 -22.34 2.04
C GLN A 52 15.38 -21.53 2.34
N MET A 53 15.26 -20.61 3.30
CA MET A 53 16.32 -19.76 3.83
C MET A 53 17.04 -20.52 4.94
N SER A 54 18.35 -20.30 5.07
CA SER A 54 19.13 -20.83 6.18
C SER A 54 18.78 -20.17 7.51
N ASP A 55 18.44 -18.89 7.46
CA ASP A 55 18.20 -18.06 8.63
C ASP A 55 16.78 -18.25 9.18
N ARG A 56 16.67 -18.18 10.51
CA ARG A 56 15.40 -18.38 11.19
C ARG A 56 14.53 -17.14 11.05
N LEU A 57 13.33 -17.33 10.51
CA LEU A 57 12.32 -16.28 10.46
C LEU A 57 11.63 -16.16 11.82
N ILE A 58 11.68 -14.97 12.41
CA ILE A 58 11.11 -14.67 13.73
C ILE A 58 10.08 -13.56 13.59
N VAL A 59 8.84 -13.85 13.98
CA VAL A 59 7.74 -12.89 14.03
C VAL A 59 7.47 -12.54 15.49
N SER A 60 7.16 -11.28 15.78
CA SER A 60 6.83 -10.83 17.12
C SER A 60 5.48 -11.38 17.60
N ASP A 61 5.28 -11.36 18.90
CA ASP A 61 3.93 -11.38 19.47
C ASP A 61 3.17 -10.11 19.06
N GLU A 62 1.87 -10.09 19.36
CA GLU A 62 1.00 -8.97 19.07
C GLU A 62 1.33 -7.77 19.96
N LEU A 63 1.53 -6.62 19.34
CA LEU A 63 1.80 -5.36 20.02
C LEU A 63 0.60 -4.41 19.84
N PRO A 64 0.00 -3.89 20.91
CA PRO A 64 -1.10 -2.95 20.80
C PRO A 64 -0.64 -1.63 20.18
N LEU A 65 -1.44 -1.09 19.27
CA LEU A 65 -1.25 0.21 18.66
C LEU A 65 -2.09 1.26 19.39
N ASN A 66 -1.67 2.53 19.30
CA ASN A 66 -2.42 3.63 19.90
C ASN A 66 -3.75 3.85 19.16
N PRO A 67 -4.93 3.63 19.78
CA PRO A 67 -6.21 3.78 19.12
C PRO A 67 -6.48 5.18 18.57
N VAL A 68 -5.90 6.23 19.16
CA VAL A 68 -6.08 7.62 18.68
C VAL A 68 -5.54 7.81 17.26
N ASN A 69 -4.46 7.10 16.92
CA ASN A 69 -3.84 7.18 15.60
C ASN A 69 -4.60 6.37 14.53
N TRP A 70 -5.56 5.55 14.97
CA TRP A 70 -6.32 4.61 14.14
C TRP A 70 -7.82 4.91 14.16
N ASN A 71 -8.19 6.09 14.64
CA ASN A 71 -9.55 6.60 14.69
C ASN A 71 -9.53 8.07 14.28
N PHE A 72 -9.85 8.36 13.02
CA PHE A 72 -9.78 9.72 12.48
C PHE A 72 -10.72 9.90 11.29
N GLU A 73 -11.04 11.16 11.00
CA GLU A 73 -11.96 11.55 9.95
C GLU A 73 -11.51 12.87 9.30
N ASP A 74 -11.97 13.10 8.08
CA ASP A 74 -11.69 14.32 7.32
C ASP A 74 -12.93 14.72 6.53
N GLY A 75 -13.45 15.93 6.81
CA GLY A 75 -14.60 16.50 6.13
C GLY A 75 -15.91 15.76 6.41
N VAL A 76 -16.07 15.24 7.63
CA VAL A 76 -17.29 14.56 8.11
C VAL A 76 -17.88 15.36 9.27
N SER A 77 -19.21 15.44 9.29
CA SER A 77 -19.94 16.06 10.39
C SER A 77 -21.12 15.18 10.79
N ASN A 78 -21.48 15.22 12.08
CA ASN A 78 -22.68 14.58 12.60
C ASN A 78 -23.86 15.51 12.33
N ALA A 79 -24.57 15.30 11.22
CA ALA A 79 -25.71 16.14 10.83
C ALA A 79 -26.92 15.93 11.73
N PHE A 80 -27.10 14.71 12.24
CA PHE A 80 -28.20 14.38 13.16
C PHE A 80 -27.82 13.20 14.04
N SER A 81 -28.16 13.28 15.31
CA SER A 81 -28.08 12.16 16.24
C SER A 81 -29.30 12.19 17.16
N ALA A 82 -30.07 11.11 17.19
CA ALA A 82 -31.23 11.01 18.07
C ALA A 82 -31.48 9.58 18.53
N ARG A 83 -32.00 9.47 19.75
CA ARG A 83 -32.64 8.25 20.24
C ARG A 83 -34.09 8.26 19.82
N SER A 84 -34.56 7.16 19.25
CA SER A 84 -35.94 6.98 18.81
C SER A 84 -36.49 5.67 19.36
N LYS A 85 -37.81 5.62 19.53
CA LYS A 85 -38.54 4.41 19.92
C LYS A 85 -39.23 3.84 18.69
N GLY A 86 -38.94 2.59 18.37
CA GLY A 86 -39.69 1.80 17.41
C GLY A 86 -40.83 1.08 18.13
N LYS A 87 -42.04 1.14 17.56
CA LYS A 87 -43.14 0.29 18.01
C LYS A 87 -42.94 -1.12 17.47
N ALA A 88 -43.04 -2.12 18.34
CA ALA A 88 -43.03 -3.50 17.90
C ALA A 88 -44.28 -3.79 17.05
N ILE A 89 -44.13 -4.62 16.02
CA ILE A 89 -45.21 -4.96 15.08
C ILE A 89 -46.21 -5.93 15.72
N PHE A 90 -45.75 -6.69 16.72
CA PHE A 90 -46.55 -7.66 17.46
C PHE A 90 -46.75 -7.18 18.90
N ASP A 91 -47.99 -7.25 19.40
CA ASP A 91 -48.42 -6.79 20.73
C ASP A 91 -47.72 -7.53 21.90
N THR A 92 -46.99 -8.61 21.59
CA THR A 92 -46.20 -9.41 22.54
C THR A 92 -44.76 -8.94 22.71
N GLU A 93 -44.26 -8.04 21.86
CA GLU A 93 -42.91 -7.49 21.91
C GLU A 93 -42.93 -6.08 22.50
N LYS A 94 -41.98 -5.77 23.40
CA LYS A 94 -41.85 -4.42 23.94
C LYS A 94 -41.35 -3.47 22.84
N ASP A 95 -41.83 -2.22 22.88
CA ASP A 95 -41.24 -1.11 22.13
C ASP A 95 -39.70 -1.14 22.27
N PHE A 96 -39.00 -1.00 21.16
CA PHE A 96 -37.54 -1.07 21.13
C PHE A 96 -36.95 0.34 20.97
N GLU A 97 -35.84 0.60 21.66
CA GLU A 97 -35.09 1.84 21.53
C GLU A 97 -33.97 1.64 20.50
N PHE A 98 -33.79 2.63 19.63
CA PHE A 98 -32.68 2.65 18.68
C PHE A 98 -32.09 4.05 18.59
N SER A 99 -30.78 4.10 18.44
CA SER A 99 -30.05 5.33 18.18
C SER A 99 -29.83 5.48 16.68
N LYS A 100 -30.18 6.63 16.11
CA LYS A 100 -29.99 6.98 14.71
C LYS A 100 -28.92 8.06 14.59
N LEU A 101 -27.94 7.84 13.73
CA LEU A 101 -26.86 8.77 13.41
C LEU A 101 -26.85 9.04 11.90
N ILE A 102 -26.82 10.31 11.52
CA ILE A 102 -26.64 10.74 10.12
C ILE A 102 -25.29 11.44 10.03
N LEU A 103 -24.40 10.85 9.24
CA LEU A 103 -23.12 11.42 8.87
C LEU A 103 -23.26 12.15 7.54
N GLN A 104 -22.74 13.37 7.47
CA GLN A 104 -22.68 14.17 6.24
C GLN A 104 -21.23 14.45 5.88
N PHE A 105 -20.90 14.22 4.62
CA PHE A 105 -19.57 14.34 4.06
C PHE A 105 -19.50 15.57 3.15
N ALA A 106 -18.58 16.49 3.44
CA ALA A 106 -18.49 17.78 2.79
C ALA A 106 -18.10 17.67 1.30
N GLU A 107 -17.09 16.86 0.99
CA GLU A 107 -16.44 16.82 -0.32
C GLU A 107 -16.29 15.37 -0.81
N SER A 108 -15.95 15.20 -2.10
CA SER A 108 -15.52 13.88 -2.60
C SER A 108 -14.21 13.49 -1.93
N GLY A 109 -14.09 12.22 -1.53
CA GLY A 109 -12.92 11.72 -0.79
C GLY A 109 -12.91 12.07 0.70
N SER A 110 -13.86 12.86 1.22
CA SER A 110 -14.10 12.94 2.67
C SER A 110 -14.36 11.56 3.24
N PHE A 111 -13.86 11.28 4.44
CA PHE A 111 -13.91 9.93 4.99
C PHE A 111 -14.01 9.91 6.52
N ARG A 112 -14.54 8.80 7.04
CA ARG A 112 -14.48 8.44 8.46
C ARG A 112 -13.91 7.04 8.59
N PHE A 113 -12.86 6.90 9.40
CA PHE A 113 -12.20 5.64 9.66
C PHE A 113 -12.17 5.39 11.17
N HIS A 114 -12.56 4.17 11.56
CA HIS A 114 -12.59 3.78 12.95
C HIS A 114 -12.15 2.32 13.13
N THR A 115 -11.45 2.06 14.23
CA THR A 115 -10.97 0.74 14.65
C THR A 115 -11.18 0.50 16.14
N ILE A 116 -11.34 -0.77 16.48
CA ILE A 116 -11.39 -1.26 17.87
C ILE A 116 -10.15 -2.11 18.12
N ASN A 117 -9.41 -1.80 19.19
CA ASN A 117 -8.19 -2.51 19.62
C ASN A 117 -7.19 -2.77 18.47
N PRO A 118 -6.67 -1.72 17.80
CA PRO A 118 -5.66 -1.93 16.76
C PRO A 118 -4.38 -2.52 17.37
N ALA A 119 -3.76 -3.44 16.65
CA ALA A 119 -2.52 -4.11 17.04
C ALA A 119 -1.70 -4.48 15.80
N THR A 120 -0.43 -4.82 16.01
CA THR A 120 0.54 -5.12 14.95
C THR A 120 1.40 -6.33 15.29
N ILE A 121 1.92 -6.96 14.24
CA ILE A 121 2.94 -7.99 14.28
C ILE A 121 4.10 -7.61 13.35
N HIS A 122 5.32 -7.91 13.77
CA HIS A 122 6.55 -7.49 13.08
C HIS A 122 7.42 -8.68 12.73
N LEU A 123 8.11 -8.59 11.61
CA LEU A 123 9.20 -9.51 11.26
C LEU A 123 10.49 -9.05 11.97
N LEU A 124 10.76 -9.63 13.14
CA LEU A 124 11.89 -9.25 14.00
C LEU A 124 13.25 -9.62 13.39
N SER A 125 13.30 -10.72 12.63
CA SER A 125 14.53 -11.20 11.99
C SER A 125 14.90 -10.43 10.70
N TRP A 126 14.23 -9.32 10.38
CA TRP A 126 14.47 -8.58 9.13
C TRP A 126 15.95 -8.23 8.92
N GLY A 127 16.62 -7.72 9.96
CA GLY A 127 18.04 -7.33 9.88
C GLY A 127 18.99 -8.47 9.54
N GLU A 128 18.63 -9.71 9.88
CA GLU A 128 19.44 -10.90 9.61
C GLU A 128 19.18 -11.46 8.20
N ILE A 129 17.92 -11.43 7.76
CA ILE A 129 17.51 -12.09 6.51
C ILE A 129 17.60 -11.19 5.27
N ALA A 130 17.66 -9.87 5.45
CA ALA A 130 17.48 -8.90 4.36
C ALA A 130 18.44 -9.12 3.19
N GLU A 131 19.74 -9.26 3.45
CA GLU A 131 20.74 -9.49 2.40
C GLU A 131 20.60 -10.89 1.78
N GLY A 132 20.35 -11.91 2.61
CA GLY A 132 20.09 -13.27 2.15
C GLY A 132 18.90 -13.33 1.19
N LEU A 133 17.85 -12.54 1.44
CA LEU A 133 16.69 -12.44 0.55
C LEU A 133 17.07 -11.86 -0.82
N ILE A 134 17.93 -10.82 -0.88
CA ILE A 134 18.41 -10.27 -2.16
C ILE A 134 19.08 -11.38 -2.99
N ILE A 135 19.97 -12.15 -2.35
CA ILE A 135 20.67 -13.27 -2.97
C ILE A 135 19.66 -14.33 -3.44
N LYS A 136 18.73 -14.73 -2.57
CA LYS A 136 17.77 -15.80 -2.85
C LYS A 136 16.80 -15.44 -3.98
N PHE A 137 16.29 -14.22 -4.00
CA PHE A 137 15.42 -13.73 -5.07
C PHE A 137 16.16 -13.68 -6.41
N THR A 138 17.43 -13.25 -6.39
CA THR A 138 18.31 -13.27 -7.59
C THR A 138 18.55 -14.70 -8.10
N GLN A 139 18.62 -15.69 -7.20
CA GLN A 139 18.88 -17.10 -7.55
C GLN A 139 17.66 -17.87 -8.06
N THR A 140 16.53 -17.75 -7.36
CA THR A 140 15.60 -18.89 -7.28
C THR A 140 14.33 -18.70 -8.10
N TYR A 141 13.80 -17.48 -8.16
CA TYR A 141 12.44 -17.32 -8.65
C TYR A 141 12.32 -16.34 -9.80
N PHE A 142 13.21 -15.37 -9.94
CA PHE A 142 12.78 -14.12 -10.54
C PHE A 142 13.97 -13.25 -11.00
N SER A 143 14.02 -12.88 -12.29
CA SER A 143 14.79 -11.73 -12.79
C SER A 143 14.24 -10.39 -12.27
N PHE A 144 13.69 -10.34 -11.05
CA PHE A 144 12.78 -9.27 -10.64
C PHE A 144 13.55 -8.11 -10.05
N ARG A 145 13.24 -6.96 -10.66
CA ARG A 145 13.92 -5.69 -10.46
C ARG A 145 13.15 -4.78 -9.51
N GLU A 146 11.91 -5.15 -9.22
CA GLU A 146 10.95 -4.41 -8.40
C GLU A 146 10.18 -5.46 -7.58
N VAL A 147 10.62 -5.75 -6.36
CA VAL A 147 9.90 -6.62 -5.42
C VAL A 147 9.78 -5.90 -4.09
N SER A 148 8.62 -6.04 -3.44
CA SER A 148 8.41 -5.53 -2.09
C SER A 148 8.07 -6.65 -1.13
N ILE A 149 8.48 -6.53 0.12
CA ILE A 149 8.25 -7.52 1.18
C ILE A 149 7.59 -6.83 2.36
N VAL A 150 6.51 -7.41 2.83
CA VAL A 150 5.80 -6.95 4.02
C VAL A 150 6.61 -7.28 5.26
N THR A 151 6.95 -6.27 6.04
CA THR A 151 7.73 -6.43 7.28
C THR A 151 6.88 -6.28 8.53
N GLU A 152 5.77 -5.53 8.43
CA GLU A 152 4.82 -5.34 9.53
C GLU A 152 3.41 -5.44 9.01
N CYS A 153 2.52 -6.06 9.78
CA CYS A 153 1.10 -6.08 9.51
C CYS A 153 0.33 -5.57 10.71
N ALA A 154 -0.67 -4.74 10.47
CA ALA A 154 -1.60 -4.27 11.48
C ALA A 154 -3.02 -4.76 11.21
N PHE A 155 -3.74 -4.99 12.29
CA PHE A 155 -5.13 -5.44 12.32
C PHE A 155 -5.85 -4.76 13.48
N ALA A 156 -7.18 -4.83 13.44
CA ALA A 156 -8.05 -4.43 14.54
C ALA A 156 -9.05 -5.57 14.76
N ASP A 157 -9.64 -5.65 15.95
CA ASP A 157 -10.72 -6.60 16.21
C ASP A 157 -11.90 -6.30 15.27
N GLU A 158 -12.21 -5.01 15.12
CA GLU A 158 -13.19 -4.49 14.18
C GLU A 158 -12.68 -3.19 13.54
N TRP A 159 -13.06 -2.95 12.29
CA TRP A 159 -12.84 -1.67 11.62
C TRP A 159 -13.96 -1.30 10.65
N SER A 160 -14.18 0.00 10.53
CA SER A 160 -15.17 0.61 9.63
C SER A 160 -14.53 1.73 8.82
N LEU A 161 -14.85 1.82 7.54
CA LEU A 161 -14.43 2.89 6.64
C LEU A 161 -15.61 3.33 5.77
N ALA A 162 -15.86 4.63 5.73
CA ALA A 162 -16.78 5.24 4.77
C ALA A 162 -16.06 6.38 4.04
N ILE A 163 -16.16 6.41 2.71
CA ILE A 163 -15.58 7.45 1.85
C ILE A 163 -16.66 7.99 0.91
N ALA A 164 -16.80 9.32 0.88
CA ALA A 164 -17.72 10.01 -0.01
C ALA A 164 -17.27 9.89 -1.47
N GLY A 165 -18.16 9.42 -2.33
CA GLY A 165 -17.94 9.41 -3.78
C GLY A 165 -18.19 10.77 -4.42
N LYS A 166 -19.11 11.57 -3.86
CA LYS A 166 -19.42 12.93 -4.32
C LYS A 166 -19.62 13.88 -3.12
N PRO A 167 -19.51 15.21 -3.34
CA PRO A 167 -19.84 16.20 -2.32
C PRO A 167 -21.29 16.04 -1.81
N GLY A 168 -21.50 16.31 -0.52
CA GLY A 168 -22.80 16.15 0.12
C GLY A 168 -23.26 14.70 0.22
N ALA A 169 -22.32 13.75 0.31
CA ALA A 169 -22.66 12.37 0.60
C ALA A 169 -23.18 12.22 2.02
N GLU A 170 -24.11 11.29 2.21
CA GLU A 170 -24.79 11.07 3.47
C GLU A 170 -24.84 9.58 3.79
N MET A 171 -24.66 9.24 5.06
CA MET A 171 -24.77 7.89 5.57
C MET A 171 -25.63 7.89 6.83
N GLU A 172 -26.67 7.07 6.81
CA GLU A 172 -27.56 6.85 7.95
C GLU A 172 -27.25 5.50 8.59
N LEU A 173 -27.02 5.54 9.90
CA LEU A 173 -26.71 4.39 10.73
C LEU A 173 -27.75 4.29 11.84
N ALA A 174 -28.13 3.07 12.20
CA ALA A 174 -28.87 2.82 13.42
C ALA A 174 -28.28 1.66 14.21
N THR A 175 -28.36 1.77 15.53
CA THR A 175 -28.02 0.70 16.45
C THR A 175 -29.12 0.54 17.50
N SER A 176 -29.36 -0.70 17.90
CA SER A 176 -30.22 -1.05 19.04
C SER A 176 -29.46 -1.05 20.37
N GLN A 177 -28.14 -0.87 20.34
CA GLN A 177 -27.34 -0.75 21.56
C GLN A 177 -27.39 0.69 22.08
N ASP A 178 -27.55 0.82 23.38
CA ASP A 178 -27.64 2.10 24.06
C ASP A 178 -26.23 2.61 24.33
N ASP A 179 -25.66 3.32 23.37
CA ASP A 179 -24.34 3.94 23.50
C ASP A 179 -24.53 5.36 24.09
N GLU A 180 -23.98 5.61 25.28
CA GLU A 180 -24.17 6.87 26.02
C GLU A 180 -23.63 8.10 25.28
N THR A 181 -22.70 7.90 24.34
CA THR A 181 -22.02 9.01 23.67
C THR A 181 -22.44 9.23 22.21
N LEU A 182 -23.20 8.33 21.56
CA LEU A 182 -23.63 8.37 20.14
C LEU A 182 -22.49 8.60 19.09
N VAL A 183 -21.27 8.91 19.53
CA VAL A 183 -20.07 9.24 18.75
C VAL A 183 -19.42 7.97 18.18
N ASN A 184 -19.61 6.82 18.84
CA ASN A 184 -19.00 5.54 18.47
C ASN A 184 -19.95 4.56 17.76
N ILE A 185 -21.14 5.00 17.36
CA ILE A 185 -22.09 4.18 16.58
C ILE A 185 -21.48 3.72 15.25
N PHE A 186 -20.44 4.38 14.73
CA PHE A 186 -19.86 4.01 13.44
C PHE A 186 -19.21 2.61 13.42
N SER A 187 -18.81 2.09 14.58
CA SER A 187 -18.08 0.83 14.73
C SER A 187 -18.68 -0.10 15.78
N SER A 188 -19.77 0.30 16.46
CA SER A 188 -20.32 -0.51 17.54
C SER A 188 -21.00 -1.79 17.06
N GLU A 189 -21.07 -2.75 17.96
CA GLU A 189 -21.71 -4.03 17.69
C GLU A 189 -23.22 -3.81 17.46
N GLY A 190 -23.79 -4.46 16.44
CA GLY A 190 -25.22 -4.33 16.11
C GLY A 190 -25.61 -3.12 15.26
N VAL A 191 -24.65 -2.28 14.85
CA VAL A 191 -24.92 -1.16 13.92
C VAL A 191 -25.33 -1.69 12.56
N LYS A 192 -26.37 -1.08 12.00
CA LYS A 192 -26.87 -1.33 10.66
C LYS A 192 -26.89 -0.03 9.88
N THR A 193 -26.30 -0.07 8.68
CA THR A 193 -26.45 1.00 7.70
C THR A 193 -27.87 0.95 7.14
N ILE A 194 -28.63 2.02 7.36
CA ILE A 194 -30.00 2.16 6.85
C ILE A 194 -29.95 2.67 5.42
N GLN A 195 -29.16 3.71 5.18
CA GLN A 195 -29.12 4.39 3.90
C GLN A 195 -27.73 4.95 3.61
N THR A 196 -27.30 4.85 2.35
CA THR A 196 -26.13 5.53 1.82
C THR A 196 -26.53 6.33 0.59
N LYS A 197 -26.10 7.59 0.54
CA LYS A 197 -26.33 8.49 -0.59
C LYS A 197 -24.99 9.06 -1.02
N ASN A 198 -24.60 8.81 -2.27
CA ASN A 198 -23.33 9.26 -2.85
C ASN A 198 -22.06 8.79 -2.12
N ILE A 199 -22.15 7.77 -1.26
CA ILE A 199 -20.98 7.11 -0.66
C ILE A 199 -20.33 6.23 -1.73
N GLY A 200 -19.01 6.36 -1.91
CA GLY A 200 -18.25 5.61 -2.90
C GLY A 200 -17.73 4.29 -2.34
N ILE A 201 -17.21 4.31 -1.11
CA ILE A 201 -16.68 3.12 -0.43
C ILE A 201 -17.32 3.04 0.95
N HIS A 202 -17.79 1.86 1.32
CA HIS A 202 -18.28 1.54 2.66
C HIS A 202 -17.89 0.10 3.00
N GLU A 203 -17.00 -0.03 3.97
CA GLU A 203 -16.50 -1.31 4.47
C GLU A 203 -16.70 -1.38 5.97
N GLN A 204 -17.20 -2.53 6.45
CA GLN A 204 -17.33 -2.81 7.87
C GLN A 204 -16.93 -4.26 8.10
N ILE A 205 -15.82 -4.47 8.81
CA ILE A 205 -15.26 -5.78 9.05
C ILE A 205 -15.20 -6.03 10.55
N LYS A 206 -15.87 -7.11 10.99
CA LYS A 206 -15.92 -7.58 12.38
C LYS A 206 -14.99 -8.76 12.66
N LYS A 207 -14.10 -9.03 11.72
CA LYS A 207 -13.15 -10.14 11.79
C LYS A 207 -11.76 -9.55 11.84
N ARG A 208 -11.00 -10.00 12.84
CA ARG A 208 -9.60 -9.67 12.98
C ARG A 208 -8.80 -10.22 11.79
N LYS A 209 -8.42 -9.32 10.88
CA LYS A 209 -7.63 -9.62 9.70
C LYS A 209 -6.52 -8.57 9.53
N PRO A 210 -5.29 -8.99 9.21
CA PRO A 210 -4.21 -8.07 8.90
C PRO A 210 -4.43 -7.47 7.51
N VAL A 211 -4.94 -6.25 7.45
CA VAL A 211 -5.30 -5.56 6.19
C VAL A 211 -4.59 -4.22 6.03
N TYR A 212 -3.63 -3.95 6.90
CA TYR A 212 -2.76 -2.78 6.87
C TYR A 212 -1.33 -3.26 7.02
N PHE A 213 -0.37 -2.61 6.35
CA PHE A 213 1.00 -3.12 6.31
C PHE A 213 2.05 -2.02 6.25
N LYS A 214 3.28 -2.39 6.58
CA LYS A 214 4.51 -1.72 6.15
C LYS A 214 5.35 -2.71 5.38
N ALA A 215 6.06 -2.20 4.38
CA ALA A 215 6.88 -3.03 3.52
C ALA A 215 8.23 -2.38 3.24
N LYS A 216 9.14 -3.22 2.78
CA LYS A 216 10.45 -2.83 2.24
C LYS A 216 10.46 -3.16 0.76
N LYS A 217 10.88 -2.22 -0.07
CA LYS A 217 11.03 -2.39 -1.51
C LYS A 217 12.48 -2.62 -1.87
N LEU A 218 12.70 -3.47 -2.86
CA LEU A 218 14.02 -3.63 -3.45
C LEU A 218 14.31 -2.39 -4.30
N ALA A 219 15.34 -1.66 -3.91
CA ALA A 219 15.79 -0.45 -4.57
C ALA A 219 17.22 -0.62 -5.06
N MET A 220 17.56 0.09 -6.13
CA MET A 220 18.92 0.13 -6.63
C MET A 220 19.80 1.06 -5.80
N ARG A 221 21.04 0.64 -5.54
CA ARG A 221 22.07 1.50 -4.99
C ARG A 221 22.50 2.53 -6.03
N GLN A 222 22.76 3.75 -5.59
CA GLN A 222 23.22 4.83 -6.47
C GLN A 222 24.59 4.52 -7.08
N GLU A 223 25.46 3.83 -6.34
CA GLU A 223 26.80 3.42 -6.81
C GLU A 223 26.69 2.44 -7.99
N GLY A 224 25.92 1.36 -7.85
CA GLY A 224 25.66 0.44 -8.96
C GLY A 224 24.96 1.10 -10.17
N LEU A 225 24.15 2.14 -9.94
CA LEU A 225 23.56 2.93 -11.03
C LEU A 225 24.62 3.74 -11.79
N LEU A 226 25.61 4.31 -11.10
CA LEU A 226 26.70 5.06 -11.73
C LEU A 226 27.57 4.14 -12.56
N ASP A 227 27.93 2.97 -12.04
CA ASP A 227 28.73 1.97 -12.76
C ASP A 227 28.00 1.44 -14.00
N LEU A 228 26.68 1.24 -13.89
CA LEU A 228 25.84 0.86 -15.03
C LEU A 228 25.79 1.98 -16.07
N LYS A 229 25.54 3.22 -15.66
CA LYS A 229 25.52 4.38 -16.57
C LYS A 229 26.85 4.53 -17.29
N GLN A 230 27.96 4.36 -16.59
CA GLN A 230 29.29 4.40 -17.17
C GLN A 230 29.49 3.27 -18.18
N SER A 231 29.14 2.04 -17.81
CA SER A 231 29.25 0.86 -18.69
C SER A 231 28.40 1.02 -19.97
N MET A 232 27.19 1.55 -19.84
CA MET A 232 26.29 1.83 -20.96
C MET A 232 26.78 2.99 -21.83
N SER A 233 27.42 3.99 -21.23
CA SER A 233 28.08 5.07 -21.97
C SER A 233 29.21 4.53 -22.84
N ASN A 234 30.04 3.62 -22.30
CA ASN A 234 31.13 2.98 -23.03
C ASN A 234 30.62 2.16 -24.22
N LEU A 235 29.44 1.53 -24.13
CA LEU A 235 28.82 0.80 -25.25
C LEU A 235 28.38 1.72 -26.41
N CYS A 236 28.18 3.02 -26.14
CA CYS A 236 27.84 3.99 -27.18
C CYS A 236 29.09 4.59 -27.84
N GLU A 237 30.28 4.37 -27.29
CA GLU A 237 31.54 4.82 -27.89
C GLU A 237 31.79 4.11 -29.22
N GLY A 238 32.26 4.87 -30.21
CA GLY A 238 32.56 4.35 -31.55
C GLY A 238 31.33 4.01 -32.40
N ARG A 239 30.10 4.24 -31.93
CA ARG A 239 28.86 4.02 -32.71
C ARG A 239 28.88 4.76 -34.04
N ASP A 240 29.22 6.05 -34.02
CA ASP A 240 29.19 6.88 -35.22
C ASP A 240 30.32 6.50 -36.19
N GLN A 241 31.45 6.01 -35.66
CA GLN A 241 32.54 5.43 -36.46
C GLN A 241 32.14 4.10 -37.09
N TRP A 242 31.45 3.23 -36.35
CA TRP A 242 30.89 2.00 -36.89
C TRP A 242 29.84 2.31 -37.97
N ALA A 243 28.94 3.27 -37.74
CA ALA A 243 27.92 3.67 -38.71
C ALA A 243 28.57 4.21 -39.99
N PHE A 244 29.57 5.09 -39.86
CA PHE A 244 30.33 5.61 -40.99
C PHE A 244 31.00 4.49 -41.81
N ASN A 245 31.55 3.47 -41.15
CA ASN A 245 32.25 2.37 -41.82
C ASN A 245 31.30 1.36 -42.49
N ASN A 246 30.04 1.24 -42.03
CA ASN A 246 29.14 0.15 -42.44
C ASN A 246 27.91 0.61 -43.25
N PHE A 247 27.56 1.89 -43.25
CA PHE A 247 26.44 2.42 -44.03
C PHE A 247 26.89 3.04 -45.36
N ASN A 248 25.97 3.08 -46.32
CA ASN A 248 26.21 3.68 -47.63
C ASN A 248 26.58 5.17 -47.49
N ARG A 249 27.53 5.65 -48.29
CA ARG A 249 28.00 7.06 -48.34
C ARG A 249 26.91 8.10 -48.63
N LYS A 250 25.69 7.68 -48.97
CA LYS A 250 24.51 8.56 -49.09
C LYS A 250 24.00 9.08 -47.73
N TYR A 251 24.44 8.49 -46.62
CA TYR A 251 24.10 8.94 -45.27
C TYR A 251 25.21 9.83 -44.72
N HIS A 252 24.84 10.96 -44.11
CA HIS A 252 25.77 11.86 -43.44
C HIS A 252 25.86 11.50 -41.96
N PHE A 253 27.07 11.22 -41.48
CA PHE A 253 27.36 10.92 -40.08
C PHE A 253 28.38 11.93 -39.55
N ASP A 254 28.05 12.62 -38.46
CA ASP A 254 28.93 13.58 -37.81
C ASP A 254 29.86 12.86 -36.83
N ILE A 255 30.99 12.36 -37.36
CA ILE A 255 32.02 11.68 -36.57
C ILE A 255 32.63 12.67 -35.56
N GLY A 256 32.69 12.27 -34.29
CA GLY A 256 33.31 13.06 -33.24
C GLY A 256 32.37 14.04 -32.52
N THR A 257 31.07 13.98 -32.78
CA THR A 257 30.10 14.62 -31.90
C THR A 257 30.03 13.86 -30.57
N ASN A 258 30.04 14.59 -29.45
CA ASN A 258 29.86 14.00 -28.12
C ASN A 258 28.40 13.52 -27.99
N PHE A 259 28.14 12.30 -28.46
CA PHE A 259 26.84 11.68 -28.33
C PHE A 259 26.60 11.36 -26.85
N ILE A 260 25.75 12.15 -26.18
CA ILE A 260 25.20 11.81 -24.87
C ILE A 260 23.97 10.94 -25.13
N PRO A 261 23.95 9.67 -24.70
CA PRO A 261 22.80 8.83 -24.92
C PRO A 261 21.55 9.39 -24.27
N ARG A 262 20.41 9.39 -24.97
CA ARG A 262 19.14 9.93 -24.44
C ARG A 262 18.66 9.20 -23.17
N PHE A 263 19.10 7.96 -22.95
CA PHE A 263 18.83 7.26 -21.68
C PHE A 263 19.51 7.89 -20.47
N MET A 264 20.54 8.73 -20.67
CA MET A 264 21.17 9.54 -19.60
C MET A 264 20.36 10.80 -19.30
N GLN A 265 19.49 11.23 -20.21
CA GLN A 265 18.66 12.45 -20.08
C GLN A 265 17.25 12.16 -19.57
N ASN A 266 16.77 10.93 -19.76
CA ASN A 266 15.45 10.47 -19.31
C ASN A 266 15.58 9.51 -18.13
N ASN A 267 14.59 9.48 -17.23
CA ASN A 267 14.42 8.45 -16.20
C ASN A 267 14.00 7.11 -16.82
N ILE A 268 14.78 6.58 -17.76
CA ILE A 268 14.58 5.24 -18.29
C ILE A 268 14.83 4.25 -17.15
N LYS A 269 14.00 3.21 -17.01
CA LYS A 269 14.26 2.09 -16.11
C LYS A 269 15.54 1.38 -16.58
N LEU A 270 16.69 1.84 -16.09
CA LEU A 270 18.02 1.36 -16.51
C LEU A 270 18.24 -0.11 -16.12
N LEU A 271 17.74 -0.51 -14.95
CA LEU A 271 16.65 -1.49 -14.91
C LEU A 271 16.75 -2.70 -15.83
N ASP A 272 15.63 -2.90 -16.52
CA ASP A 272 15.46 -2.80 -17.98
C ASP A 272 16.59 -3.38 -18.83
N MET A 273 17.69 -2.63 -18.86
CA MET A 273 18.75 -2.76 -19.85
C MET A 273 19.91 -3.65 -19.36
N ILE A 274 19.97 -3.99 -18.08
CA ILE A 274 21.00 -4.88 -17.56
C ILE A 274 20.79 -6.28 -18.16
N PRO A 275 21.78 -6.91 -18.80
CA PRO A 275 21.67 -8.29 -19.25
C PRO A 275 21.43 -9.23 -18.06
N SER A 276 20.54 -10.22 -18.20
CA SER A 276 20.15 -11.14 -17.12
C SER A 276 21.31 -11.94 -16.51
N ASN A 277 22.46 -11.99 -17.18
CA ASN A 277 23.68 -12.67 -16.74
C ASN A 277 24.68 -11.77 -16.00
N GLN A 278 24.47 -10.46 -15.97
CA GLN A 278 25.36 -9.53 -15.25
C GLN A 278 25.00 -9.40 -13.77
N ILE A 279 23.73 -9.57 -13.42
CA ILE A 279 23.29 -9.65 -12.01
C ILE A 279 23.32 -11.12 -11.63
N ASN A 280 24.13 -11.45 -10.64
CA ASN A 280 24.24 -12.78 -10.10
C ASN A 280 24.35 -12.72 -8.56
N PRO A 281 24.21 -13.86 -7.88
CA PRO A 281 24.18 -13.90 -6.42
C PRO A 281 25.42 -13.30 -5.74
N ASN A 282 26.57 -13.29 -6.43
CA ASN A 282 27.83 -12.81 -5.88
C ASN A 282 27.99 -11.28 -5.95
N ASN A 283 27.26 -10.60 -6.84
CA ASN A 283 27.33 -9.13 -6.99
C ASN A 283 25.98 -8.43 -6.71
N ALA A 284 24.89 -9.16 -6.48
CA ALA A 284 23.56 -8.58 -6.27
C ALA A 284 23.51 -7.55 -5.13
N LEU A 285 24.30 -7.75 -4.06
CA LEU A 285 24.36 -6.83 -2.92
C LEU A 285 25.01 -5.47 -3.27
N GLU A 286 25.82 -5.40 -4.33
CA GLU A 286 26.42 -4.16 -4.83
C GLU A 286 25.38 -3.30 -5.59
N PHE A 287 24.40 -3.96 -6.22
CA PHE A 287 23.38 -3.29 -7.00
C PHE A 287 22.13 -2.97 -6.21
N PHE A 288 21.78 -3.78 -5.22
CA PHE A 288 20.49 -3.68 -4.54
C PHE A 288 20.60 -3.42 -3.03
N ARG A 289 19.55 -2.80 -2.52
CA ARG A 289 19.28 -2.65 -1.08
C ARG A 289 17.78 -2.61 -0.85
N TRP A 290 17.38 -2.72 0.41
CA TRP A 290 16.00 -2.53 0.81
C TRP A 290 15.76 -1.11 1.29
N ASP A 291 14.82 -0.42 0.66
CA ASP A 291 14.31 0.89 1.08
C ASP A 291 12.87 0.76 1.60
N ASP A 292 12.37 1.78 2.31
CA ASP A 292 10.98 1.80 2.76
C ASP A 292 10.01 1.91 1.57
N PHE A 293 8.96 1.09 1.59
CA PHE A 293 7.83 1.23 0.68
C PHE A 293 6.84 2.24 1.27
N GLY A 294 6.57 3.33 0.55
CA GLY A 294 5.80 4.47 1.07
C GLY A 294 4.75 5.00 0.10
N LEU A 295 4.26 6.21 0.38
CA LEU A 295 3.22 6.87 -0.44
C LEU A 295 3.67 7.11 -1.89
N ASP A 296 4.94 7.44 -2.10
CA ASP A 296 5.48 7.70 -3.44
C ASP A 296 5.41 6.44 -4.31
N ASP A 297 5.53 5.25 -3.71
CA ASP A 297 5.46 3.97 -4.43
C ASP A 297 4.04 3.57 -4.83
N ILE A 298 3.03 4.10 -4.15
CA ILE A 298 1.62 3.83 -4.44
C ILE A 298 1.09 4.76 -5.55
N LYS A 299 1.60 5.99 -5.60
CA LYS A 299 1.11 7.07 -6.47
C LYS A 299 1.79 7.11 -7.85
N LEU A 300 2.86 6.33 -8.05
CA LEU A 300 3.55 6.14 -9.33
C LEU A 300 2.87 5.06 -10.16
#